data_AF-A0A2S4M2P7-F1
#
_entry.id   AF-A0A2S4M2P7-F1
#
_cell.length_a   1.000
_cell.length_b   1.000
_cell.length_c   1.000
_cell.angle_alpha   90.00
_cell.angle_beta   90.00
_cell.angle_gamma   90.00
#
_symmetry.space_group_name_H-M   'P 1'
#
loop_
_entity.id
_entity.type
_entity.pdbx_description
1 polymer ?
#
loop_
_entity_poly.entity_id
_entity_poly.type
_entity_poly.pdbx_seq_one_letter_code
_entity_poly.pdbx_strand_id
1 'polypeptide(L)'
;MLSWDMRRPLSIHSLMLRSLLTAGLCLVAASCGADDALEASLKRLATDIHVAIGEHALVLPFVALENYAYRGASFALDRAGDGKRVNEAVSKLLRDTADPRHPSEMNELSVAVRTYGWNDADMRQRFVCPQLTREWARSVCDNPWAATQQALPINRFKFVDLRRLQDVGTDGPFNCTKESEPLRLLPKTLGEVTIVCRAVVHPMPGNDFHQAVVRVGEHLGAVWMVWGYGQNGESAEAMAHREGRAIVALVQHALGTSENFPALQEAMCRLRRPGSVNSPKGTDC
;
A
#
# COMPACT_ATOMS: atom_id res chain seq x y z
N MET A 1 62.22 73.70 -4.13
CA MET A 1 61.57 73.19 -2.91
C MET A 1 60.34 72.40 -3.34
N LEU A 2 60.37 71.08 -3.14
CA LEU A 2 59.36 70.14 -3.61
C LEU A 2 58.15 70.14 -2.66
N SER A 3 56.98 70.46 -3.21
CA SER A 3 55.67 70.39 -2.57
C SER A 3 55.15 68.95 -2.65
N TRP A 4 54.88 68.33 -1.50
CA TRP A 4 54.22 67.03 -1.39
C TRP A 4 52.75 67.24 -0.99
N ASP A 5 51.86 66.79 -1.87
CA ASP A 5 50.41 66.89 -1.76
C ASP A 5 49.86 65.58 -1.16
N MET A 6 49.24 65.65 0.02
CA MET A 6 48.65 64.49 0.73
C MET A 6 47.24 64.18 0.20
N ARG A 7 47.09 63.03 -0.46
CA ARG A 7 45.78 62.43 -0.78
C ARG A 7 45.13 61.86 0.48
N ARG A 8 43.85 62.16 0.70
CA ARG A 8 42.98 61.51 1.69
C ARG A 8 42.47 60.16 1.15
N PRO A 9 42.40 59.09 1.96
CA PRO A 9 41.72 57.85 1.58
C PRO A 9 40.20 57.94 1.80
N LEU A 10 39.44 57.47 0.81
CA LEU A 10 38.00 57.27 0.85
C LEU A 10 37.65 56.05 1.74
N SER A 11 36.67 56.22 2.62
CA SER A 11 36.14 55.23 3.55
C SER A 11 35.34 54.14 2.82
N ILE A 12 35.79 52.88 2.91
CA ILE A 12 35.22 51.68 2.24
C ILE A 12 34.22 50.93 3.15
N HIS A 13 33.92 51.43 4.35
CA HIS A 13 33.19 50.63 5.36
C HIS A 13 31.64 50.67 5.29
N SER A 14 31.03 51.39 4.35
CA SER A 14 29.55 51.52 4.30
C SER A 14 28.84 50.51 3.40
N LEU A 15 29.54 49.80 2.50
CA LEU A 15 28.92 48.94 1.48
C LEU A 15 28.80 47.45 1.86
N MET A 16 29.53 46.97 2.88
CA MET A 16 29.52 45.55 3.27
C MET A 16 28.38 45.16 4.24
N LEU A 17 27.73 46.13 4.90
CA LEU A 17 26.71 45.81 5.90
C LEU A 17 25.29 45.60 5.33
N ARG A 18 25.02 46.07 4.09
CA ARG A 18 23.70 45.92 3.46
C ARG A 18 23.52 44.59 2.71
N SER A 19 24.61 43.90 2.37
CA SER A 19 24.55 42.63 1.62
C SER A 19 24.34 41.40 2.51
N LEU A 20 24.52 41.51 3.83
CA LEU A 20 24.30 40.42 4.79
C LEU A 20 22.83 40.30 5.24
N LEU A 21 22.02 41.36 5.09
CA LEU A 21 20.60 41.34 5.49
C LEU A 21 19.67 40.76 4.41
N THR A 22 20.06 40.73 3.15
CA THR A 22 19.27 40.13 2.05
C THR A 22 19.52 38.63 1.88
N ALA A 23 20.66 38.09 2.33
CA ALA A 23 20.94 36.66 2.31
C ALA A 23 20.18 35.88 3.41
N GLY A 24 19.86 36.53 4.54
CA GLY A 24 19.09 35.93 5.63
C GLY A 24 17.61 35.72 5.31
N LEU A 25 17.00 36.56 4.46
CA LEU A 25 15.57 36.46 4.12
C LEU A 25 15.25 35.31 3.15
N CYS A 26 16.18 34.94 2.26
CA CYS A 26 15.96 33.83 1.32
C CYS A 26 15.98 32.45 1.99
N LEU A 27 16.67 32.31 3.13
CA LEU A 27 16.72 31.05 3.87
C LEU A 27 15.43 30.76 4.66
N VAL A 28 14.70 31.79 5.07
CA VAL A 28 13.42 31.62 5.79
C VAL A 28 12.28 31.26 4.83
N ALA A 29 12.28 31.80 3.61
CA ALA A 29 11.25 31.51 2.61
C ALA A 29 11.32 30.08 2.04
N ALA A 30 12.49 29.45 2.04
CA ALA A 30 12.64 28.06 1.61
C ALA A 30 12.12 27.04 2.65
N SER A 31 12.00 27.43 3.92
CA SER A 31 11.54 26.53 4.99
C SER A 31 10.03 26.36 5.03
N CYS A 32 9.24 27.38 4.67
CA CYS A 32 7.78 27.30 4.80
C CYS A 32 7.12 26.37 3.76
N GLY A 33 7.76 26.09 2.62
CA GLY A 33 7.17 25.25 1.58
C GLY A 33 7.33 23.74 1.78
N ALA A 34 8.30 23.31 2.59
CA ALA A 34 8.59 21.89 2.79
C ALA A 34 7.56 21.22 3.71
N ASP A 35 7.12 21.92 4.75
CA ASP A 35 6.15 21.41 5.72
C ASP A 35 4.75 21.26 5.10
N ASP A 36 4.29 22.25 4.32
CA ASP A 36 3.01 22.18 3.59
C ASP A 36 2.97 21.01 2.59
N ALA A 37 4.08 20.77 1.88
CA ALA A 37 4.20 19.67 0.93
C ALA A 37 4.17 18.30 1.63
N LEU A 38 4.80 18.20 2.81
CA LEU A 38 4.76 17.00 3.63
C LEU A 38 3.35 16.76 4.17
N GLU A 39 2.68 17.76 4.74
CA GLU A 39 1.32 17.64 5.25
C GLU A 39 0.33 17.20 4.16
N ALA A 40 0.39 17.83 2.98
CA ALA A 40 -0.45 17.45 1.84
C ALA A 40 -0.20 16.00 1.39
N SER A 41 1.05 15.54 1.47
CA SER A 41 1.44 14.15 1.16
C SER A 41 0.91 13.16 2.21
N LEU A 42 0.97 13.50 3.49
CA LEU A 42 0.47 12.69 4.60
C LEU A 42 -1.05 12.55 4.55
N LYS A 43 -1.75 13.68 4.36
CA LYS A 43 -3.21 13.71 4.19
C LYS A 43 -3.63 12.83 3.02
N ARG A 44 -2.88 12.88 1.90
CA ARG A 44 -3.12 12.04 0.73
C ARG A 44 -3.02 10.54 1.04
N LEU A 45 -2.01 10.13 1.82
CA LEU A 45 -1.83 8.72 2.19
C LEU A 45 -2.95 8.21 3.11
N ALA A 46 -3.45 9.08 3.98
CA ALA A 46 -4.52 8.73 4.91
C ALA A 46 -5.94 8.80 4.32
N THR A 47 -6.12 9.39 3.13
CA THR A 47 -7.42 9.52 2.47
C THR A 47 -8.05 8.15 2.22
N ASP A 48 -9.28 7.94 2.70
CA ASP A 48 -10.10 6.80 2.31
C ASP A 48 -10.52 6.90 0.84
N ILE A 49 -10.45 5.78 0.14
CA ILE A 49 -10.97 5.63 -1.22
C ILE A 49 -12.22 4.75 -1.19
N HIS A 50 -13.18 5.10 -2.05
CA HIS A 50 -14.44 4.40 -2.21
C HIS A 50 -14.50 3.78 -3.62
N VAL A 51 -14.49 2.45 -3.68
CA VAL A 51 -14.46 1.70 -4.94
C VAL A 51 -15.50 0.59 -4.93
N ALA A 52 -15.90 0.14 -6.11
CA ALA A 52 -16.78 -1.01 -6.29
C ALA A 52 -16.09 -2.05 -7.18
N ILE A 53 -16.07 -3.31 -6.75
CA ILE A 53 -15.51 -4.43 -7.52
C ILE A 53 -16.49 -5.58 -7.46
N GLY A 54 -16.96 -6.05 -8.60
CA GLY A 54 -17.99 -7.09 -8.63
C GLY A 54 -19.21 -6.70 -7.80
N GLU A 55 -19.65 -5.45 -7.96
CA GLU A 55 -20.81 -4.85 -7.26
C GLU A 55 -20.66 -4.76 -5.72
N HIS A 56 -19.48 -5.05 -5.18
CA HIS A 56 -19.17 -4.84 -3.76
C HIS A 56 -18.45 -3.52 -3.55
N ALA A 57 -19.07 -2.62 -2.78
CA ALA A 57 -18.44 -1.40 -2.33
C ALA A 57 -17.39 -1.69 -1.25
N LEU A 58 -16.19 -1.15 -1.45
CA LEU A 58 -15.03 -1.28 -0.56
C LEU A 58 -14.51 0.11 -0.17
N VAL A 59 -14.13 0.25 1.09
CA VAL A 59 -13.55 1.45 1.70
C VAL A 59 -12.22 1.09 2.33
N LEU A 60 -11.16 1.77 1.91
CA LEU A 60 -9.80 1.49 2.33
C LEU A 60 -8.94 2.76 2.19
N PRO A 61 -7.96 2.98 3.07
CA PRO A 61 -7.11 4.14 2.97
C PRO A 61 -6.17 4.01 1.77
N PHE A 62 -5.83 5.13 1.13
CA PHE A 62 -4.99 5.18 -0.06
C PHE A 62 -3.63 4.50 0.17
N VAL A 63 -3.07 4.61 1.38
CA VAL A 63 -1.83 3.93 1.76
C VAL A 63 -1.87 2.40 1.59
N ALA A 64 -3.04 1.77 1.59
CA ALA A 64 -3.18 0.32 1.37
C ALA A 64 -3.10 -0.10 -0.11
N LEU A 65 -3.10 0.86 -1.06
CA LEU A 65 -3.12 0.58 -2.49
C LEU A 65 -1.69 0.42 -3.02
N GLU A 66 -1.22 -0.83 -3.12
CA GLU A 66 0.17 -1.14 -3.46
C GLU A 66 0.64 -0.46 -4.76
N ASN A 67 -0.18 -0.54 -5.81
CA ASN A 67 0.16 -0.02 -7.13
C ASN A 67 0.08 1.52 -7.25
N TYR A 68 -0.38 2.21 -6.22
CA TYR A 68 -0.56 3.66 -6.23
C TYR A 68 0.25 4.37 -5.14
N ALA A 69 0.12 3.93 -3.89
CA ALA A 69 0.85 4.52 -2.76
C ALA A 69 2.35 4.20 -2.80
N TYR A 70 2.72 3.05 -3.38
CA TYR A 70 4.09 2.54 -3.36
C TYR A 70 4.66 2.26 -4.74
N ARG A 71 4.04 2.83 -5.77
CA ARG A 71 4.62 2.80 -7.11
C ARG A 71 5.95 3.53 -7.08
N GLY A 72 7.04 2.77 -7.04
CA GLY A 72 8.38 3.30 -7.19
C GLY A 72 8.55 3.98 -8.55
N ALA A 73 9.60 4.79 -8.68
CA ALA A 73 9.98 5.33 -9.98
C ALA A 73 10.17 4.17 -10.96
N SER A 74 9.30 4.06 -11.96
CA SER A 74 9.53 3.17 -13.10
C SER A 74 10.89 3.54 -13.69
N PHE A 75 11.64 2.56 -14.21
CA PHE A 75 12.75 2.90 -15.09
C PHE A 75 12.16 3.59 -16.33
N ALA A 76 12.21 4.91 -16.34
CA ALA A 76 11.70 5.75 -17.41
C ALA A 76 12.84 6.61 -17.95
N LEU A 77 12.98 6.63 -19.28
CA LEU A 77 13.91 7.54 -19.97
C LEU A 77 13.54 9.00 -19.70
N ASP A 78 12.24 9.28 -19.60
CA ASP A 78 11.68 10.56 -19.16
C ASP A 78 11.16 10.45 -17.72
N ARG A 79 12.06 10.61 -16.74
CA ARG A 79 11.70 10.55 -15.31
C ARG A 79 10.74 11.66 -14.89
N ALA A 80 10.89 12.86 -15.45
CA ALA A 80 10.07 14.01 -15.07
C ALA A 80 8.62 13.84 -15.57
N GLY A 81 8.44 13.46 -16.83
CA GLY A 81 7.12 13.16 -17.36
C GLY A 81 6.51 11.91 -16.73
N ASP A 82 7.31 10.90 -16.34
CA ASP A 82 6.80 9.76 -15.59
C ASP A 82 6.25 10.17 -14.23
N GLY A 83 7.01 10.96 -13.48
CA GLY A 83 6.55 11.53 -12.20
C GLY A 83 5.27 12.35 -12.36
N LYS A 84 5.16 13.16 -13.42
CA LYS A 84 3.94 13.92 -13.73
C LYS A 84 2.75 13.01 -14.02
N ARG A 85 2.90 12.00 -14.89
CA ARG A 85 1.83 11.04 -15.21
C ARG A 85 1.38 10.25 -14.00
N VAL A 86 2.31 9.82 -13.14
CA VAL A 86 2.00 9.14 -11.88
C VAL A 86 1.20 10.06 -10.95
N ASN A 87 1.64 11.30 -10.76
CA ASN A 87 0.94 12.27 -9.92
C ASN A 87 -0.46 12.61 -10.46
N GLU A 88 -0.61 12.75 -11.78
CA GLU A 88 -1.91 12.95 -12.44
C GLU A 88 -2.83 11.75 -12.25
N ALA A 89 -2.32 10.53 -12.41
CA ALA A 89 -3.07 9.30 -12.20
C ALA A 89 -3.53 9.15 -10.74
N VAL A 90 -2.66 9.42 -9.77
CA VAL A 90 -3.00 9.41 -8.34
C VAL A 90 -4.03 10.48 -8.03
N SER A 91 -3.85 11.70 -8.53
CA SER A 91 -4.81 12.80 -8.29
C SER A 91 -6.17 12.51 -8.92
N LYS A 92 -6.19 11.90 -10.10
CA LYS A 92 -7.42 11.44 -10.76
C LYS A 92 -8.11 10.37 -9.91
N LEU A 93 -7.38 9.33 -9.51
CA LEU A 93 -7.92 8.26 -8.67
C LEU A 93 -8.58 8.82 -7.40
N LEU A 94 -7.87 9.69 -6.66
CA LEU A 94 -8.38 10.23 -5.40
C LEU A 94 -9.62 11.10 -5.59
N ARG A 95 -9.73 11.84 -6.71
CA ARG A 95 -10.95 12.58 -7.04
C ARG A 95 -12.10 11.63 -7.39
N ASP A 96 -11.84 10.65 -8.22
CA ASP A 96 -12.85 9.72 -8.73
C ASP A 96 -13.38 8.77 -7.63
N THR A 97 -12.63 8.60 -6.54
CA THR A 97 -12.95 7.71 -5.41
C THR A 97 -13.32 8.44 -4.12
N ALA A 98 -13.54 9.77 -4.17
CA ALA A 98 -13.80 10.58 -2.98
C ALA A 98 -15.25 10.52 -2.47
N ASP A 99 -16.24 10.19 -3.31
CA ASP A 99 -17.66 10.18 -2.90
C ASP A 99 -18.07 8.78 -2.41
N PRO A 100 -18.37 8.60 -1.11
CA PRO A 100 -18.82 7.32 -0.57
C PRO A 100 -20.16 6.85 -1.13
N ARG A 101 -20.98 7.76 -1.69
CA ARG A 101 -22.29 7.41 -2.27
C ARG A 101 -22.20 6.91 -3.71
N HIS A 102 -21.08 7.19 -4.38
CA HIS A 102 -20.83 6.81 -5.76
C HIS A 102 -19.43 6.18 -5.87
N PRO A 103 -19.24 4.96 -5.30
CA PRO A 103 -17.95 4.29 -5.35
C PRO A 103 -17.51 4.08 -6.80
N SER A 104 -16.21 4.27 -7.07
CA SER A 104 -15.66 4.12 -8.42
C SER A 104 -15.57 2.66 -8.82
N GLU A 105 -16.21 2.28 -9.93
CA GLU A 105 -16.15 0.91 -10.46
C GLU A 105 -14.73 0.55 -10.92
N MET A 106 -14.24 -0.59 -10.44
CA MET A 106 -12.93 -1.13 -10.76
C MET A 106 -13.00 -2.64 -11.04
N ASN A 107 -12.13 -3.10 -11.91
CA ASN A 107 -12.06 -4.52 -12.28
C ASN A 107 -11.12 -5.29 -11.37
N GLU A 108 -10.05 -4.63 -10.92
CA GLU A 108 -9.11 -5.16 -9.97
C GLU A 108 -8.55 -4.05 -9.08
N LEU A 109 -8.12 -4.43 -7.87
CA LEU A 109 -7.40 -3.54 -6.97
C LEU A 109 -6.34 -4.32 -6.17
N SER A 110 -5.08 -3.91 -6.28
CA SER A 110 -3.99 -4.49 -5.51
C SER A 110 -3.88 -3.84 -4.14
N VAL A 111 -3.99 -4.66 -3.09
CA VAL A 111 -3.96 -4.24 -1.70
C VAL A 111 -2.75 -4.86 -0.99
N ALA A 112 -2.07 -4.05 -0.18
CA ALA A 112 -1.03 -4.50 0.73
C ALA A 112 -1.32 -3.99 2.14
N VAL A 113 -1.37 -4.91 3.09
CA VAL A 113 -1.55 -4.61 4.52
C VAL A 113 -0.21 -4.85 5.21
N ARG A 114 0.49 -3.75 5.49
CA ARG A 114 1.82 -3.76 6.10
C ARG A 114 1.98 -2.58 7.04
N THR A 115 2.95 -2.67 7.92
CA THR A 115 3.42 -1.56 8.73
C THR A 115 3.92 -0.45 7.81
N TYR A 116 3.16 0.63 7.73
CA TYR A 116 3.42 1.70 6.79
C TYR A 116 4.67 2.47 7.22
N GLY A 117 5.76 2.41 6.45
CA GLY A 117 7.01 3.13 6.74
C GLY A 117 7.99 2.43 7.68
N TRP A 118 7.86 1.10 7.88
CA TRP A 118 8.80 0.31 8.67
C TRP A 118 10.16 0.02 7.98
N ASN A 119 10.37 0.48 6.76
CA ASN A 119 11.70 0.47 6.15
C ASN A 119 12.45 1.75 6.54
N ASP A 120 13.73 1.63 6.93
CA ASP A 120 14.60 2.72 7.43
C ASP A 120 14.66 3.98 6.54
N ALA A 121 14.14 3.89 5.31
CA ALA A 121 14.08 4.97 4.34
C ALA A 121 12.80 5.84 4.43
N ASP A 122 11.73 5.44 5.14
CA ASP A 122 10.45 6.17 5.14
C ASP A 122 9.92 6.51 6.55
N MET A 123 10.48 7.57 7.14
CA MET A 123 10.08 8.11 8.45
C MET A 123 8.65 8.73 8.49
N ARG A 124 7.90 8.73 7.38
CA ARG A 124 6.55 9.34 7.33
C ARG A 124 5.51 8.59 8.16
N GLN A 125 5.81 7.36 8.57
CA GLN A 125 4.95 6.51 9.41
C GLN A 125 4.33 7.24 10.61
N ARG A 126 5.16 7.94 11.40
CA ARG A 126 4.73 8.60 12.65
C ARG A 126 3.64 9.64 12.41
N PHE A 127 3.57 10.18 11.20
CA PHE A 127 2.63 11.23 10.85
C PHE A 127 1.41 10.71 10.08
N VAL A 128 1.52 9.57 9.37
CA VAL A 128 0.36 8.95 8.68
C VAL A 128 -0.55 8.23 9.66
N CYS A 129 -0.02 7.46 10.62
CA CYS A 129 -0.85 6.60 11.48
C CYS A 129 -1.97 7.35 12.22
N PRO A 130 -1.73 8.54 12.82
CA PRO A 130 -2.79 9.29 13.50
C PRO A 130 -3.87 9.85 12.55
N GLN A 131 -3.56 9.97 11.26
CA GLN A 131 -4.46 10.52 10.24
C GLN A 131 -5.39 9.45 9.63
N LEU A 132 -5.07 8.17 9.82
CA LEU A 132 -5.90 7.07 9.33
C LEU A 132 -7.23 7.03 10.08
N THR A 133 -8.32 6.99 9.34
CA THR A 133 -9.70 6.96 9.84
C THR A 133 -10.14 5.55 10.25
N ARG A 134 -9.66 4.52 9.54
CA ARG A 134 -10.01 3.11 9.76
C ARG A 134 -9.20 2.50 10.90
N GLU A 135 -9.87 1.83 11.83
CA GLU A 135 -9.24 1.20 13.00
C GLU A 135 -8.27 0.09 12.62
N TRP A 136 -8.64 -0.78 11.68
CA TRP A 136 -7.76 -1.84 11.19
C TRP A 136 -6.48 -1.30 10.56
N ALA A 137 -6.57 -0.17 9.86
CA ALA A 137 -5.42 0.45 9.21
C ALA A 137 -4.50 1.08 10.26
N ARG A 138 -5.07 1.74 11.27
CA ARG A 138 -4.31 2.24 12.43
C ARG A 138 -3.62 1.11 13.18
N SER A 139 -4.30 -0.01 13.41
CA SER A 139 -3.78 -1.12 14.20
C SER A 139 -2.56 -1.80 13.59
N VAL A 140 -2.40 -1.75 12.26
CA VAL A 140 -1.21 -2.28 11.56
C VAL A 140 -0.15 -1.20 11.31
N CYS A 141 -0.53 0.08 11.34
CA CYS A 141 0.31 1.16 10.85
C CYS A 141 1.62 1.29 11.62
N ASP A 142 1.61 1.18 12.95
CA ASP A 142 2.77 1.28 13.83
C ASP A 142 3.15 -0.03 14.55
N ASN A 143 2.50 -1.13 14.18
CA ASN A 143 2.70 -2.43 14.82
C ASN A 143 2.99 -3.53 13.78
N PRO A 144 4.27 -3.87 13.55
CA PRO A 144 4.64 -4.98 12.67
C PRO A 144 4.25 -6.36 13.20
N TRP A 145 3.81 -6.43 14.45
CA TRP A 145 3.30 -7.65 15.06
C TRP A 145 1.77 -7.74 15.07
N ALA A 146 1.07 -6.76 14.50
CA ALA A 146 -0.38 -6.72 14.49
C ALA A 146 -0.97 -8.03 13.93
N ALA A 147 -1.99 -8.55 14.62
CA ALA A 147 -2.67 -9.79 14.24
C ALA A 147 -3.14 -9.76 12.78
N THR A 148 -3.71 -8.64 12.32
CA THR A 148 -4.13 -8.43 10.93
C THR A 148 -3.00 -8.64 9.92
N GLN A 149 -1.80 -8.11 10.19
CA GLN A 149 -0.63 -8.29 9.32
C GLN A 149 -0.11 -9.74 9.34
N GLN A 150 -0.19 -10.40 10.50
CA GLN A 150 0.27 -11.78 10.66
C GLN A 150 -0.72 -12.82 10.09
N ALA A 151 -2.00 -12.46 9.94
CA ALA A 151 -3.04 -13.32 9.39
C ALA A 151 -3.18 -13.21 7.86
N LEU A 152 -3.00 -12.02 7.30
CA LEU A 152 -3.09 -11.77 5.86
C LEU A 152 -1.84 -12.25 5.08
N PRO A 153 -1.92 -12.36 3.74
CA PRO A 153 -0.77 -12.65 2.89
C PRO A 153 0.38 -11.65 3.14
N ILE A 154 1.62 -12.16 3.21
CA ILE A 154 2.82 -11.35 3.51
C ILE A 154 3.01 -10.15 2.59
N ASN A 155 2.74 -10.35 1.30
CA ASN A 155 3.02 -9.36 0.27
C ASN A 155 1.76 -8.52 -0.02
N ARG A 156 1.04 -8.93 -1.06
CA ARG A 156 -0.13 -8.27 -1.57
C ARG A 156 -1.13 -9.32 -2.05
N PHE A 157 -2.38 -8.92 -2.06
CA PHE A 157 -3.46 -9.65 -2.73
C PHE A 157 -4.20 -8.67 -3.63
N LYS A 158 -4.95 -9.19 -4.59
CA LYS A 158 -5.78 -8.41 -5.49
C LYS A 158 -7.24 -8.72 -5.25
N PHE A 159 -8.07 -7.71 -5.07
CA PHE A 159 -9.51 -7.86 -5.30
C PHE A 159 -9.77 -7.86 -6.80
N VAL A 160 -10.71 -8.68 -7.26
CA VAL A 160 -11.04 -8.86 -8.68
C VAL A 160 -12.53 -9.14 -8.85
N ASP A 161 -13.09 -8.72 -9.98
CA ASP A 161 -14.40 -9.20 -10.43
C ASP A 161 -14.26 -10.61 -11.02
N LEU A 162 -14.85 -11.60 -10.34
CA LEU A 162 -14.79 -13.02 -10.72
C LEU A 162 -15.39 -13.31 -12.10
N ARG A 163 -16.34 -12.50 -12.58
CA ARG A 163 -16.91 -12.66 -13.93
C ARG A 163 -15.84 -12.45 -15.00
N ARG A 164 -14.92 -11.53 -14.73
CA ARG A 164 -13.80 -11.21 -15.63
C ARG A 164 -12.67 -12.22 -15.56
N LEU A 165 -12.68 -13.17 -14.63
CA LEU A 165 -11.68 -14.24 -14.58
C LEU A 165 -12.05 -15.44 -15.45
N GLN A 166 -13.34 -15.57 -15.79
CA GLN A 166 -13.84 -16.69 -16.57
C GLN A 166 -13.43 -16.59 -18.04
N ASP A 167 -13.18 -15.38 -18.53
CA ASP A 167 -12.92 -15.08 -19.94
C ASP A 167 -11.43 -14.93 -20.30
N VAL A 168 -10.52 -15.01 -19.33
CA VAL A 168 -9.11 -14.68 -19.57
C VAL A 168 -8.28 -15.94 -19.67
N GLY A 169 -7.67 -16.14 -20.85
CA GLY A 169 -6.65 -17.16 -21.07
C GLY A 169 -5.37 -16.91 -20.25
N THR A 170 -4.21 -17.33 -20.77
CA THR A 170 -2.91 -17.26 -20.07
C THR A 170 -2.46 -15.85 -19.65
N ASP A 171 -3.09 -14.77 -20.15
CA ASP A 171 -2.77 -13.37 -19.83
C ASP A 171 -3.64 -12.81 -18.67
N GLY A 172 -4.36 -13.67 -17.96
CA GLY A 172 -5.20 -13.30 -16.83
C GLY A 172 -4.42 -12.76 -15.63
N PRO A 173 -5.13 -12.39 -14.55
CA PRO A 173 -4.46 -11.96 -13.30
C PRO A 173 -3.67 -13.09 -12.64
N PHE A 174 -3.73 -14.31 -13.18
CA PHE A 174 -2.94 -15.44 -12.76
C PHE A 174 -1.63 -15.54 -13.54
N ASN A 175 -0.51 -15.49 -12.84
CA ASN A 175 0.80 -15.74 -13.42
C ASN A 175 1.14 -17.25 -13.39
N CYS A 176 0.36 -18.06 -14.11
CA CYS A 176 0.47 -19.52 -14.09
C CYS A 176 1.62 -20.05 -14.98
N THR A 177 2.22 -21.18 -14.60
CA THR A 177 3.11 -21.93 -15.50
C THR A 177 2.29 -22.58 -16.62
N LYS A 178 2.83 -22.69 -17.83
CA LYS A 178 2.17 -23.40 -18.96
C LYS A 178 1.87 -24.87 -18.63
N GLU A 179 2.68 -25.48 -17.77
CA GLU A 179 2.50 -26.85 -17.29
C GLU A 179 1.32 -27.00 -16.31
N SER A 180 0.76 -25.90 -15.80
CA SER A 180 -0.38 -25.91 -14.89
C SER A 180 -1.74 -25.92 -15.61
N GLU A 181 -1.75 -26.11 -16.93
CA GLU A 181 -2.99 -26.29 -17.68
C GLU A 181 -3.47 -27.76 -17.56
N PRO A 182 -4.78 -27.99 -17.29
CA PRO A 182 -5.85 -27.02 -17.14
C PRO A 182 -5.86 -26.36 -15.76
N LEU A 183 -6.18 -25.07 -15.73
CA LEU A 183 -6.43 -24.33 -14.49
C LEU A 183 -7.54 -25.02 -13.69
N ARG A 184 -7.38 -25.10 -12.36
CA ARG A 184 -8.49 -25.54 -11.50
C ARG A 184 -9.63 -24.52 -11.57
N LEU A 185 -10.85 -25.03 -11.41
CA LEU A 185 -12.07 -24.21 -11.44
C LEU A 185 -12.02 -23.12 -10.36
N LEU A 186 -12.55 -21.95 -10.69
CA LEU A 186 -12.73 -20.87 -9.72
C LEU A 186 -13.70 -21.29 -8.59
N PRO A 187 -13.52 -20.77 -7.37
CA PRO A 187 -14.38 -21.08 -6.24
C PRO A 187 -15.84 -20.72 -6.54
N LYS A 188 -16.76 -21.64 -6.20
CA LYS A 188 -18.20 -21.51 -6.49
C LYS A 188 -19.00 -21.11 -5.27
N THR A 189 -18.51 -21.34 -4.06
CA THR A 189 -19.23 -21.04 -2.82
C THR A 189 -18.57 -19.89 -2.07
N LEU A 190 -19.37 -19.13 -1.31
CA LEU A 190 -18.86 -18.01 -0.53
C LEU A 190 -17.82 -18.50 0.50
N GLY A 191 -16.65 -17.85 0.54
CA GLY A 191 -15.54 -18.23 1.40
C GLY A 191 -14.73 -19.44 0.92
N GLU A 192 -15.11 -20.06 -0.20
CA GLU A 192 -14.34 -21.15 -0.78
C GLU A 192 -12.99 -20.64 -1.30
N VAL A 193 -11.94 -21.38 -0.93
CA VAL A 193 -10.57 -21.11 -1.35
C VAL A 193 -10.14 -22.22 -2.31
N THR A 194 -9.49 -21.84 -3.41
CA THR A 194 -8.93 -22.78 -4.37
C THR A 194 -7.55 -22.34 -4.80
N ILE A 195 -6.59 -23.26 -4.80
CA ILE A 195 -5.34 -23.09 -5.52
C ILE A 195 -5.61 -23.35 -7.00
N VAL A 196 -5.46 -22.32 -7.83
CA VAL A 196 -5.83 -22.36 -9.25
C VAL A 196 -4.73 -22.97 -10.11
N CYS A 197 -3.46 -22.63 -9.83
CA CYS A 197 -2.31 -23.10 -10.60
C CYS A 197 -0.98 -22.94 -9.84
N ARG A 198 0.09 -23.55 -10.36
CA ARG A 198 1.47 -23.22 -9.97
C ARG A 198 1.88 -21.93 -10.68
N ALA A 199 2.52 -21.03 -9.96
CA ALA A 199 2.92 -19.72 -10.44
C ALA A 199 4.39 -19.70 -10.89
N VAL A 200 4.70 -18.91 -11.93
CA VAL A 200 6.09 -18.65 -12.34
C VAL A 200 6.64 -17.49 -11.51
N VAL A 201 7.61 -17.77 -10.66
CA VAL A 201 8.55 -16.74 -10.18
C VAL A 201 9.91 -17.17 -10.71
N HIS A 202 10.62 -16.28 -11.41
CA HIS A 202 11.88 -16.57 -12.14
C HIS A 202 12.82 -17.57 -11.41
N PRO A 203 13.54 -18.40 -12.17
CA PRO A 203 13.91 -19.76 -11.77
C PRO A 203 14.93 -19.75 -10.61
N MET A 204 14.42 -19.78 -9.39
CA MET A 204 15.19 -20.22 -8.24
C MET A 204 14.79 -21.66 -7.93
N PRO A 205 15.74 -22.62 -7.97
CA PRO A 205 15.48 -23.99 -7.55
C PRO A 205 14.87 -24.00 -6.14
N GLY A 206 13.75 -24.71 -5.95
CA GLY A 206 13.12 -24.90 -4.65
C GLY A 206 12.01 -23.90 -4.26
N ASN A 207 11.70 -22.91 -5.10
CA ASN A 207 10.61 -21.98 -4.84
C ASN A 207 9.36 -22.33 -5.65
N ASP A 208 8.54 -23.20 -5.08
CA ASP A 208 7.21 -23.47 -5.61
C ASP A 208 6.26 -22.37 -5.13
N PHE A 209 5.64 -21.65 -6.07
CA PHE A 209 4.58 -20.70 -5.75
C PHE A 209 3.27 -21.17 -6.37
N HIS A 210 2.17 -20.80 -5.74
CA HIS A 210 0.82 -21.12 -6.18
C HIS A 210 -0.02 -19.85 -6.24
N GLN A 211 -0.92 -19.75 -7.21
CA GLN A 211 -1.98 -18.74 -7.19
C GLN A 211 -3.19 -19.31 -6.45
N ALA A 212 -3.61 -18.64 -5.39
CA ALA A 212 -4.81 -18.95 -4.66
C ALA A 212 -5.90 -17.91 -4.94
N VAL A 213 -7.15 -18.36 -4.88
CA VAL A 213 -8.34 -17.53 -5.06
C VAL A 213 -9.33 -17.84 -3.96
N VAL A 214 -9.98 -16.81 -3.43
CA VAL A 214 -11.14 -16.94 -2.54
C VAL A 214 -12.33 -16.18 -3.13
N ARG A 215 -13.51 -16.78 -3.06
CA ARG A 215 -14.77 -16.07 -3.35
C ARG A 215 -15.20 -15.30 -2.10
N VAL A 216 -15.20 -13.98 -2.19
CA VAL A 216 -15.51 -13.08 -1.06
C VAL A 216 -16.97 -12.64 -1.08
N GLY A 217 -17.55 -12.51 -2.27
CA GLY A 217 -18.95 -12.14 -2.48
C GLY A 217 -19.50 -12.82 -3.74
N GLU A 218 -20.62 -12.32 -4.24
CA GLU A 218 -21.24 -12.87 -5.45
C GLU A 218 -20.30 -12.72 -6.66
N HIS A 219 -19.83 -11.51 -6.95
CA HIS A 219 -18.87 -11.27 -8.04
C HIS A 219 -17.50 -10.80 -7.54
N LEU A 220 -17.33 -10.59 -6.23
CA LEU A 220 -16.05 -10.22 -5.64
C LEU A 220 -15.20 -11.46 -5.30
N GLY A 221 -13.99 -11.50 -5.81
CA GLY A 221 -12.95 -12.47 -5.43
C GLY A 221 -11.68 -11.78 -4.94
N ALA A 222 -10.79 -12.55 -4.33
CA ALA A 222 -9.43 -12.12 -4.10
C ALA A 222 -8.42 -13.16 -4.58
N VAL A 223 -7.31 -12.70 -5.15
CA VAL A 223 -6.22 -13.51 -5.71
C VAL A 223 -4.91 -13.16 -5.02
N TRP A 224 -4.12 -14.16 -4.64
CA TRP A 224 -2.79 -13.93 -4.05
C TRP A 224 -1.86 -15.12 -4.29
N MET A 225 -0.57 -14.89 -4.02
CA MET A 225 0.46 -15.91 -4.12
C MET A 225 0.67 -16.61 -2.78
N VAL A 226 0.71 -17.93 -2.84
CA VAL A 226 0.97 -18.83 -1.72
C VAL A 226 2.30 -19.55 -1.95
N TRP A 227 3.04 -19.79 -0.87
CA TRP A 227 4.35 -20.43 -0.92
C TRP A 227 4.17 -21.95 -0.78
N GLY A 228 4.87 -22.72 -1.60
CA GLY A 228 4.84 -24.18 -1.64
C GLY A 228 5.41 -24.81 -0.36
N TYR A 229 6.37 -24.14 0.26
CA TYR A 229 6.91 -24.47 1.57
C TYR A 229 6.66 -23.28 2.50
N GLY A 230 5.66 -23.37 3.36
CA GLY A 230 5.34 -22.30 4.29
C GLY A 230 6.47 -22.07 5.29
N GLN A 231 6.69 -20.81 5.66
CA GLN A 231 7.50 -20.48 6.83
C GLN A 231 6.89 -21.23 8.02
N ASN A 232 7.70 -22.03 8.72
CA ASN A 232 7.29 -22.85 9.87
C ASN A 232 6.46 -24.11 9.55
N GLY A 233 6.55 -24.63 8.31
CA GLY A 233 6.01 -25.96 7.96
C GLY A 233 4.51 -26.01 7.61
N GLU A 234 3.87 -24.85 7.44
CA GLU A 234 2.51 -24.76 6.90
C GLU A 234 2.50 -25.20 5.41
N SER A 235 1.57 -26.08 5.01
CA SER A 235 1.41 -26.44 3.60
C SER A 235 0.80 -25.29 2.80
N ALA A 236 0.98 -25.29 1.48
CA ALA A 236 0.35 -24.29 0.61
C ALA A 236 -1.17 -24.27 0.76
N GLU A 237 -1.83 -25.44 0.84
CA GLU A 237 -3.28 -25.53 1.03
C GLU A 237 -3.72 -24.93 2.37
N ALA A 238 -3.01 -25.27 3.46
CA ALA A 238 -3.32 -24.74 4.78
C ALA A 238 -3.15 -23.21 4.82
N MET A 239 -2.05 -22.70 4.25
CA MET A 239 -1.78 -21.27 4.09
C MET A 239 -2.87 -20.58 3.28
N ALA A 240 -3.23 -21.13 2.11
CA ALA A 240 -4.29 -20.60 1.26
C ALA A 240 -5.62 -20.53 2.03
N HIS A 241 -6.02 -21.61 2.71
CA HIS A 241 -7.27 -21.59 3.47
C HIS A 241 -7.25 -20.57 4.62
N ARG A 242 -6.15 -20.46 5.37
CA ARG A 242 -6.01 -19.50 6.47
C ARG A 242 -6.07 -18.07 5.96
N GLU A 243 -5.29 -17.74 4.95
CA GLU A 243 -5.22 -16.40 4.36
C GLU A 243 -6.52 -16.02 3.65
N GLY A 244 -7.15 -16.96 2.95
CA GLY A 244 -8.45 -16.74 2.31
C GLY A 244 -9.53 -16.38 3.34
N ARG A 245 -9.59 -17.08 4.48
CA ARG A 245 -10.49 -16.72 5.59
C ARG A 245 -10.16 -15.34 6.17
N ALA A 246 -8.87 -14.99 6.28
CA ALA A 246 -8.47 -13.67 6.77
C ALA A 246 -8.91 -12.55 5.81
N ILE A 247 -8.75 -12.74 4.50
CA ILE A 247 -9.22 -11.80 3.48
C ILE A 247 -10.75 -11.65 3.54
N VAL A 248 -11.50 -12.74 3.67
CA VAL A 248 -12.97 -12.71 3.82
C VAL A 248 -13.36 -11.92 5.08
N ALA A 249 -12.72 -12.19 6.22
CA ALA A 249 -12.97 -11.45 7.46
C ALA A 249 -12.63 -9.95 7.34
N LEU A 250 -11.52 -9.61 6.65
CA LEU A 250 -11.15 -8.23 6.37
C LEU A 250 -12.26 -7.52 5.60
N VAL A 251 -12.80 -8.14 4.55
CA VAL A 251 -13.87 -7.52 3.75
C VAL A 251 -15.14 -7.38 4.56
N GLN A 252 -15.57 -8.44 5.24
CA GLN A 252 -16.81 -8.47 6.01
C GLN A 252 -16.82 -7.50 7.20
N HIS A 253 -15.69 -7.31 7.86
CA HIS A 253 -15.62 -6.55 9.11
C HIS A 253 -14.91 -5.21 8.98
N ALA A 254 -14.17 -4.95 7.91
CA ALA A 254 -13.25 -3.81 7.88
C ALA A 254 -13.20 -3.01 6.59
N LEU A 255 -13.68 -3.55 5.46
CA LEU A 255 -13.67 -2.83 4.18
C LEU A 255 -15.06 -2.38 3.71
N GLY A 256 -16.13 -2.72 4.44
CA GLY A 256 -17.45 -2.16 4.16
C GLY A 256 -17.56 -0.68 4.54
N THR A 257 -18.72 -0.08 4.28
CA THR A 257 -19.04 1.31 4.70
C THR A 257 -18.90 1.51 6.20
N SER A 258 -19.28 0.50 6.99
CA SER A 258 -19.03 0.42 8.43
C SER A 258 -17.89 -0.54 8.75
N GLU A 259 -17.19 -0.26 9.85
CA GLU A 259 -16.15 -1.11 10.42
C GLU A 259 -16.63 -1.74 11.73
N ASN A 260 -16.35 -3.04 11.90
CA ASN A 260 -16.46 -3.79 13.14
C ASN A 260 -15.07 -4.34 13.49
N PHE A 261 -14.20 -3.45 13.96
CA PHE A 261 -12.82 -3.79 14.29
C PHE A 261 -12.69 -4.87 15.38
N PRO A 262 -13.53 -4.94 16.44
CA PRO A 262 -13.46 -6.04 17.39
C PRO A 262 -13.64 -7.42 16.76
N ALA A 263 -14.63 -7.58 15.87
CA ALA A 263 -14.85 -8.84 15.16
C ALA A 263 -13.69 -9.17 14.20
N LEU A 264 -13.14 -8.15 13.54
CA LEU A 264 -11.94 -8.30 12.73
C LEU A 264 -10.76 -8.79 13.57
N GLN A 265 -10.46 -8.12 14.68
CA GLN A 265 -9.33 -8.43 15.54
C GLN A 265 -9.43 -9.87 16.07
N GLU A 266 -10.61 -10.28 16.53
CA GLU A 266 -10.87 -11.65 16.98
C GLU A 266 -10.60 -12.68 15.87
N ALA A 267 -11.11 -12.43 14.66
CA ALA A 267 -10.89 -13.30 13.52
C ALA A 267 -9.41 -13.38 13.15
N MET A 268 -8.72 -12.23 13.07
CA MET A 268 -7.31 -12.14 12.72
C MET A 268 -6.43 -12.85 13.75
N CYS A 269 -6.74 -12.72 15.05
CA CYS A 269 -6.04 -13.43 16.12
C CYS A 269 -6.06 -14.95 15.95
N ARG A 270 -7.22 -15.52 15.57
CA ARG A 270 -7.37 -16.96 15.30
C ARG A 270 -6.70 -17.41 14.01
N LEU A 271 -6.46 -16.48 13.08
CA LEU A 271 -5.94 -16.74 11.73
C LEU A 271 -4.47 -16.35 11.55
N ARG A 272 -3.79 -15.98 12.65
CA ARG A 272 -2.35 -15.73 12.67
C ARG A 272 -1.61 -16.95 12.11
N ARG A 273 -0.61 -16.69 11.27
CA ARG A 273 0.24 -17.77 10.72
C ARG A 273 1.01 -18.50 11.82
N PRO A 274 1.39 -19.77 11.61
CA PRO A 274 2.29 -20.47 12.53
C PRO A 274 3.59 -19.69 12.77
N GLY A 275 4.10 -19.71 13.99
CA GLY A 275 5.31 -18.96 14.40
C GLY A 275 5.10 -17.44 14.56
N SER A 276 3.87 -16.97 14.54
CA SER A 276 3.50 -15.60 14.88
C SER A 276 3.96 -15.22 16.29
N VAL A 277 4.44 -13.99 16.47
CA VAL A 277 4.94 -13.48 17.75
C VAL A 277 4.16 -12.25 18.19
N ASN A 278 4.00 -12.08 19.50
CA ASN A 278 3.32 -10.91 20.06
C ASN A 278 4.21 -9.67 19.99
N SER A 279 3.57 -8.50 20.00
CA SER A 279 4.27 -7.23 20.09
C SER A 279 5.09 -7.14 21.39
N PRO A 280 6.27 -6.51 21.38
CA PRO A 280 7.00 -6.18 22.60
C PRO A 280 6.19 -5.29 23.56
N LYS A 281 5.18 -4.58 23.04
CA LYS A 281 4.29 -3.71 23.83
C LYS A 281 3.13 -4.47 24.49
N GLY A 282 2.94 -5.76 24.19
CA GLY A 282 1.89 -6.59 24.77
C GLY A 282 1.29 -7.60 23.80
N THR A 283 0.31 -8.34 24.32
CA THR A 283 -0.52 -9.27 23.57
C THR A 283 -1.48 -8.50 22.66
N ASP A 284 -1.27 -8.61 21.34
CA ASP A 284 -2.25 -8.16 20.33
C ASP A 284 -3.44 -9.14 20.22
N CYS A 285 -3.24 -10.32 20.78
CA CYS A 285 -4.15 -11.41 21.10
C CYS A 285 -3.63 -12.00 22.43
#